data_AF-A0A960QI67-F1
#
_entry.id   AF-A0A960QI67-F1
#
_cell.length_a   1.000
_cell.length_b   1.000
_cell.length_c   1.000
_cell.angle_alpha   90.00
_cell.angle_beta   90.00
_cell.angle_gamma   90.00
#
_symmetry.space_group_name_H-M   'P 1'
#
loop_
_entity.id
_entity.type
_entity.pdbx_description
1 polymer ?
#
loop_
_entity_poly.entity_id
_entity_poly.type
_entity_poly.pdbx_seq_one_letter_code
_entity_poly.pdbx_strand_id
1 'polypeptide(L)' 'MTLFAAISLFLLLVAGSWLVGFPLRRWLTRAGVLDRPKAHSSHDRPVPRGGGLLVVIAFFGWFFLSSHDAMPGI' A
#
# COMPACT_ATOMS: atom_id res chain seq x y z
N MET A 1 11.79 -16.31 13.80
CA MET A 1 12.05 -16.03 12.37
C MET A 1 13.56 -15.84 12.20
N THR A 2 14.22 -16.54 11.28
CA THR A 2 15.67 -16.33 11.06
C THR A 2 15.90 -14.97 10.37
N LEU A 3 17.08 -14.36 10.55
CA LEU A 3 17.43 -13.07 9.93
C LEU A 3 17.26 -13.13 8.40
N PHE A 4 17.69 -14.24 7.79
CA PHE A 4 17.52 -14.48 6.36
C PHE A 4 16.04 -14.44 5.95
N ALA A 5 15.16 -15.16 6.65
CA ALA A 5 13.73 -15.17 6.36
C ALA A 5 13.10 -13.79 6.54
N ALA A 6 13.52 -13.02 7.55
CA ALA A 6 13.04 -11.65 7.77
C ALA A 6 13.43 -10.71 6.62
N ILE A 7 14.68 -10.78 6.14
CA ILE A 7 15.16 -9.98 5.01
C ILE A 7 14.43 -10.37 3.73
N SER A 8 14.27 -11.66 3.45
CA SER A 8 13.55 -12.14 2.27
C SER A 8 12.09 -11.67 2.27
N LEU A 9 11.41 -11.74 3.41
CA LEU A 9 10.04 -11.24 3.55
C LEU A 9 9.96 -9.73 3.32
N PHE A 10 10.88 -8.96 3.91
CA PHE A 10 10.93 -7.51 3.70
C PHE A 10 11.10 -7.15 2.22
N LEU A 11 12.04 -7.80 1.52
CA LEU A 11 12.28 -7.56 0.09
C LEU A 11 11.06 -7.93 -0.76
N LEU A 12 10.37 -9.03 -0.42
CA LEU A 12 9.14 -9.44 -1.10
C LEU A 12 8.05 -8.36 -0.96
N LEU A 13 7.85 -7.82 0.23
CA LEU A 13 6.86 -6.78 0.49
C LEU A 13 7.20 -5.46 -0.21
N VAL A 14 8.48 -5.07 -0.22
CA VAL A 14 8.95 -3.87 -0.95
C VAL A 14 8.72 -4.04 -2.46
N ALA A 15 9.14 -5.17 -3.04
CA ALA A 15 8.95 -5.45 -4.46
C ALA A 15 7.46 -5.51 -4.82
N GLY A 16 6.64 -6.19 -4.02
CA GLY A 16 5.20 -6.30 -4.22
C GLY A 16 4.50 -4.94 -4.16
N SER A 17 4.81 -4.11 -3.16
CA SER A 17 4.22 -2.77 -3.03
C SER A 17 4.62 -1.84 -4.18
N TRP A 18 5.87 -1.92 -4.64
CA TRP A 18 6.35 -1.18 -5.81
C TRP A 18 5.61 -1.60 -7.09
N LEU A 19 5.44 -2.90 -7.31
CA LEU A 19 4.73 -3.43 -8.48
C LEU A 19 3.25 -3.05 -8.50
N VAL A 20 2.55 -3.09 -7.36
CA VAL A 20 1.14 -2.70 -7.25
C VAL A 20 0.94 -1.19 -7.49
N GLY A 21 1.96 -0.38 -7.24
CA GLY A 21 1.94 1.05 -7.51
C GLY A 21 1.61 1.40 -8.96
N PHE A 22 2.13 0.65 -9.94
CA PHE A 22 1.92 0.91 -11.37
C PHE A 22 0.44 0.82 -11.82
N PRO A 23 -0.26 -0.33 -11.64
CA PRO A 23 -1.67 -0.43 -12.02
C PRO A 23 -2.55 0.51 -11.19
N LEU A 24 -2.24 0.70 -9.90
CA LEU A 24 -3.00 1.61 -9.05
C LEU A 24 -2.91 3.05 -9.56
N ARG A 25 -1.72 3.51 -9.93
CA ARG A 25 -1.52 4.86 -10.48
C ARG A 25 -2.39 5.09 -11.72
N ARG A 26 -2.49 4.08 -12.59
CA ARG A 26 -3.33 4.13 -13.79
C ARG A 26 -4.82 4.13 -13.44
N TRP A 27 -5.24 3.33 -12.46
CA TRP A 27 -6.62 3.28 -12.00
C TRP A 27 -7.06 4.59 -11.35
N LEU A 28 -6.27 5.14 -10.42
CA LEU A 28 -6.55 6.41 -9.75
C LEU A 28 -6.62 7.59 -10.72
N THR A 29 -5.74 7.60 -11.73
CA THR A 29 -5.75 8.63 -12.77
C THR A 29 -7.04 8.56 -13.59
N ARG A 30 -7.49 7.36 -13.96
CA ARG A 30 -8.75 7.14 -14.68
C ARG A 30 -9.98 7.46 -13.84
N ALA A 31 -9.93 7.16 -12.55
CA ALA A 31 -10.98 7.49 -11.60
C ALA A 31 -11.02 8.98 -11.22
N GLY A 32 -10.07 9.79 -11.73
CA GLY A 32 -10.00 11.23 -11.43
C GLY A 32 -9.56 11.55 -10.00
N VAL A 33 -9.05 10.57 -9.26
CA VAL A 33 -8.58 10.70 -7.87
C VAL A 33 -7.18 11.29 -7.86
N LEU A 34 -7.10 12.57 -8.23
CA LEU A 34 -5.87 13.33 -8.39
C LEU A 34 -5.84 14.51 -7.43
N ASP A 35 -4.68 14.72 -6.80
CA ASP A 35 -4.31 15.98 -6.19
C ASP A 35 -4.03 17.00 -7.28
N ARG A 36 -4.71 18.14 -7.26
CA ARG A 36 -4.47 19.22 -8.22
C ARG A 36 -3.71 20.34 -7.52
N PRO A 37 -2.70 20.92 -8.17
CA PRO A 37 -1.93 22.00 -7.58
C PRO A 37 -2.81 23.21 -7.28
N LYS A 38 -2.60 23.80 -6.10
CA LYS A 38 -3.22 25.05 -5.65
C LYS A 38 -2.18 26.16 -5.60
N ALA A 39 -2.60 27.40 -5.32
CA ALA A 39 -1.72 28.57 -5.24
C ALA A 39 -0.54 28.44 -4.25
N HIS A 40 -0.58 27.46 -3.34
CA HIS A 40 0.46 27.16 -2.35
C HIS A 40 1.10 25.78 -2.54
N SER A 41 0.88 25.10 -3.69
CA SER A 41 1.47 23.79 -3.96
C SER A 41 2.90 23.90 -4.46
N SER A 42 3.79 23.01 -3.99
CA SER A 42 5.18 22.90 -4.48
C SER A 42 5.34 22.06 -5.74
N HIS A 43 4.25 21.49 -6.25
CA HIS A 43 4.23 20.66 -7.46
C HIS A 43 3.34 21.33 -8.51
N ASP A 44 3.76 21.28 -9.78
CA ASP A 44 3.01 21.91 -10.87
C ASP A 44 2.12 20.92 -11.63
N ARG A 45 2.22 19.62 -11.32
CA ARG A 45 1.49 18.56 -12.01
C ARG A 45 0.54 17.84 -11.06
N PRO A 46 -0.65 17.41 -11.54
CA PRO A 46 -1.55 16.61 -10.72
C PRO A 46 -0.91 15.27 -10.31
N VAL A 47 -1.05 14.89 -9.04
CA VAL A 47 -0.46 13.66 -8.48
C VAL A 47 -1.59 12.74 -8.01
N PRO A 48 -1.61 11.45 -8.40
CA PRO A 48 -2.65 10.53 -7.96
C PRO A 48 -2.64 10.35 -6.43
N ARG A 49 -3.82 10.47 -5.81
CA ARG A 49 -4.04 10.29 -4.37
C ARG A 49 -4.49 8.87 -4.10
N GLY A 50 -3.93 8.19 -3.11
CA GLY A 50 -4.38 6.83 -2.75
C GLY A 50 -3.30 5.89 -2.21
N GLY A 51 -2.03 6.31 -2.14
CA GLY A 51 -0.96 5.49 -1.55
C GLY A 51 -1.27 5.05 -0.11
N GLY A 52 -1.81 5.95 0.71
CA GLY A 52 -2.22 5.63 2.09
C GLY A 52 -3.31 4.56 2.18
N LEU A 53 -4.24 4.51 1.21
CA LEU A 53 -5.30 3.50 1.19
C LEU A 53 -4.73 2.09 1.03
N LEU A 54 -3.66 1.91 0.24
CA LEU A 54 -2.97 0.62 0.12
C LEU A 54 -2.40 0.16 1.46
N VAL A 55 -1.81 1.07 2.23
CA VAL A 55 -1.26 0.75 3.56
C VAL A 55 -2.35 0.28 4.50
N VAL A 56 -3.50 0.96 4.48
CA VAL A 56 -4.68 0.58 5.28
C VAL A 56 -5.22 -0.80 4.86
N ILE A 57 -5.39 -1.04 3.56
CA ILE A 57 -5.84 -2.35 3.04
C ILE A 57 -4.85 -3.46 3.41
N ALA A 58 -3.54 -3.21 3.28
CA ALA A 58 -2.51 -4.18 3.64
C ALA A 58 -2.53 -4.50 5.14
N PHE A 59 -2.69 -3.48 6.00
CA PHE A 59 -2.80 -3.65 7.43
C PHE A 59 -4.03 -4.50 7.82
N PHE A 60 -5.21 -4.16 7.31
CA PHE A 60 -6.42 -4.92 7.60
C PHE A 60 -6.38 -6.33 7.00
N GLY A 61 -5.85 -6.49 5.79
CA GLY A 61 -5.65 -7.80 5.17
C GLY A 61 -4.73 -8.70 6.00
N TRP A 62 -3.62 -8.15 6.51
CA TRP A 62 -2.78 -8.84 7.49
C TRP A 62 -3.55 -9.17 8.76
N PHE A 63 -4.25 -8.20 9.35
CA PHE A 63 -5.01 -8.39 10.59
C PHE A 63 -6.02 -9.53 10.46
N PHE A 64 -6.86 -9.54 9.42
CA PHE A 64 -7.84 -10.60 9.21
C PHE A 64 -7.16 -11.96 8.94
N LEU A 65 -6.17 -12.00 8.06
CA LEU A 65 -5.50 -13.26 7.71
C LEU A 65 -4.72 -13.86 8.90
N SER A 66 -4.12 -13.00 9.73
CA SER A 66 -3.39 -13.42 10.93
C SER A 66 -4.30 -13.70 12.13
N SER A 67 -5.53 -13.16 12.14
CA SER A 67 -6.50 -13.38 13.21
C SER A 67 -7.12 -14.79 13.21
N HIS A 68 -6.95 -15.57 12.14
CA HIS A 68 -7.48 -16.93 12.06
C HIS A 68 -6.83 -17.92 13.04
N ASP A 69 -5.60 -17.63 13.50
CA ASP A 69 -4.85 -18.45 14.48
C ASP A 69 -4.86 -17.85 15.90
N ALA A 70 -5.52 -16.71 16.11
CA ALA A 70 -5.45 -15.93 17.35
C ALA A 70 -6.45 -16.38 18.45
N MET A 71 -7.19 -17.47 18.25
CA MET A 71 -8.07 -18.08 19.27
C MET A 71 -7.79 -19.58 19.48
N PRO A 72 -6.60 -19.98 19.98
CA PRO A 72 -6.45 -21.29 20.61
C PRO A 72 -6.96 -21.19 22.05
N GLY A 73 -8.28 -21.29 22.28
CA GLY A 73 -8.78 -21.32 23.67
C GLY A 73 -10.21 -20.87 23.97
N ILE A 74 -11.09 -20.71 22.98
CA ILE A 74 -12.55 -20.79 23.17
C ILE A 74 -13.11 -21.91 22.29
#